data_AF-A0A8J4A8G4-F1
#
_entry.id   AF-A0A8J4A8G4-F1
#
_cell.length_a   1.000
_cell.length_b   1.000
_cell.length_c   1.000
_cell.angle_alpha   90.00
_cell.angle_beta   90.00
_cell.angle_gamma   90.00
#
_symmetry.space_group_name_H-M   'P 1'
#
loop_
_entity.id
_entity.type
_entity.pdbx_description
1 polymer ?
#
loop_
_entity_poly.entity_id
_entity_poly.type
_entity_poly.pdbx_seq_one_letter_code
_entity_poly.pdbx_strand_id
1 'polypeptide(L)'
;MATLSAVVAARTAMLPPDFLTGTIYVTGRTRRSVVDAVRIAGFPPAAIRVVPMDAHRRMDPDALRGAVVADRSWGQRPFCVVATAGTADADPIPDLADVAAEQRLWLHVDAYDSRERPPGIERADSVTADTPSGAGVLMVREGTALPDFIARG
;
A
#
# COMPACT_ATOMS: atom_id res chain seq x y z
N MET A 1 2.87 5.14 13.77
CA MET A 1 1.41 5.42 13.69
C MET A 1 0.95 5.63 12.25
N ALA A 2 1.61 6.48 11.45
CA ALA A 2 1.19 6.79 10.08
C ALA A 2 0.94 5.54 9.18
N THR A 3 1.85 4.57 9.18
CA THR A 3 1.69 3.31 8.42
C THR A 3 0.49 2.48 8.88
N LEU A 4 0.23 2.40 10.19
CA LEU A 4 -0.94 1.70 10.73
C LEU A 4 -2.24 2.39 10.28
N SER A 5 -2.29 3.72 10.38
CA SER A 5 -3.43 4.49 9.89
C SER A 5 -3.66 4.29 8.39
N ALA A 6 -2.59 4.20 7.58
CA ALA A 6 -2.68 3.92 6.15
C ALA A 6 -3.30 2.54 5.86
N VAL A 7 -2.84 1.50 6.56
CA VAL A 7 -3.38 0.13 6.43
C VAL A 7 -4.86 0.09 6.84
N VAL A 8 -5.21 0.74 7.95
CA VAL A 8 -6.60 0.78 8.44
C VAL A 8 -7.51 1.57 7.49
N ALA A 9 -7.01 2.67 6.90
CA ALA A 9 -7.74 3.43 5.88
C ALA A 9 -8.02 2.55 4.65
N ALA A 10 -6.99 1.91 4.08
CA ALA A 10 -7.14 1.01 2.94
C ALA A 10 -8.11 -0.15 3.24
N ARG A 11 -8.00 -0.79 4.42
CA ARG A 11 -8.93 -1.85 4.85
C ARG A 11 -10.37 -1.34 4.87
N THR A 12 -10.60 -0.20 5.50
CA THR A 12 -11.96 0.34 5.71
C THR A 12 -12.60 0.79 4.41
N ALA A 13 -11.81 1.32 3.47
CA ALA A 13 -12.30 1.75 2.17
C ALA A 13 -12.58 0.56 1.22
N MET A 14 -11.77 -0.51 1.28
CA MET A 14 -11.75 -1.55 0.25
C MET A 14 -12.38 -2.89 0.67
N LEU A 15 -12.53 -3.14 1.96
CA LEU A 15 -13.00 -4.43 2.50
C LEU A 15 -14.29 -4.24 3.33
N PRO A 16 -15.18 -5.25 3.38
CA PRO A 16 -16.34 -5.27 4.25
C PRO A 16 -15.90 -5.57 5.69
N PRO A 17 -16.82 -5.53 6.66
CA PRO A 17 -16.51 -5.80 8.06
C PRO A 17 -15.83 -7.15 8.33
N ASP A 18 -16.16 -8.20 7.56
CA ASP A 18 -15.44 -9.47 7.59
C ASP A 18 -14.27 -9.45 6.60
N PHE A 19 -13.17 -8.84 7.03
CA PHE A 19 -12.03 -8.51 6.17
C PHE A 19 -10.90 -9.54 6.18
N LEU A 20 -11.03 -10.68 6.86
CA LEU A 20 -9.90 -11.59 7.10
C LEU A 20 -9.36 -12.27 5.84
N THR A 21 -10.15 -12.31 4.76
CA THR A 21 -9.72 -12.77 3.43
C THR A 21 -8.99 -11.70 2.61
N GLY A 22 -8.85 -10.48 3.15
CA GLY A 22 -8.12 -9.38 2.54
C GLY A 22 -6.65 -9.73 2.28
N THR A 23 -6.12 -9.35 1.12
CA THR A 23 -4.70 -9.56 0.76
C THR A 23 -4.01 -8.25 0.40
N ILE A 24 -2.84 -8.02 1.01
CA ILE A 24 -1.96 -6.86 0.80
C ILE A 24 -0.65 -7.29 0.14
N TYR A 25 -0.21 -6.53 -0.87
CA TYR A 25 0.97 -6.83 -1.68
C TYR A 25 2.13 -5.92 -1.30
N VAL A 26 3.27 -6.54 -1.04
CA VAL A 26 4.51 -5.87 -0.61
C VAL A 26 5.70 -6.49 -1.35
N THR A 27 6.87 -5.86 -1.31
CA THR A 27 8.12 -6.50 -1.74
C THR A 27 8.87 -7.09 -0.55
N GLY A 28 9.90 -7.89 -0.81
CA GLY A 28 10.81 -8.38 0.23
C GLY A 28 11.63 -7.26 0.91
N ARG A 29 11.54 -6.02 0.43
CA ARG A 29 12.25 -4.84 0.97
C ARG A 29 11.34 -3.85 1.68
N THR A 30 10.02 -4.03 1.60
CA THR A 30 9.06 -3.17 2.28
C THR A 30 9.40 -3.05 3.77
N ARG A 31 9.33 -1.83 4.32
CA ARG A 31 9.70 -1.56 5.71
C ARG A 31 8.93 -2.47 6.66
N ARG A 32 9.63 -2.98 7.68
CA ARG A 32 9.04 -3.90 8.67
C ARG A 32 7.81 -3.32 9.37
N SER A 33 7.76 -1.99 9.55
CA SER A 33 6.61 -1.27 10.10
C SER A 33 5.29 -1.53 9.35
N VAL A 34 5.34 -1.79 8.04
CA VAL A 34 4.16 -2.15 7.23
C VAL A 34 3.64 -3.52 7.65
N VAL A 35 4.52 -4.51 7.75
CA VAL A 35 4.16 -5.89 8.18
C VAL A 35 3.59 -5.87 9.60
N ASP A 36 4.22 -5.12 10.50
CA ASP A 36 3.75 -5.01 11.89
C ASP A 36 2.39 -4.27 11.94
N ALA A 37 2.20 -3.23 11.13
CA ALA A 37 0.92 -2.53 11.00
C ALA A 37 -0.21 -3.43 10.49
N VAL A 38 0.05 -4.27 9.49
CA VAL A 38 -0.92 -5.24 8.97
C VAL A 38 -1.36 -6.23 10.06
N ARG A 39 -0.40 -6.72 10.86
CA ARG A 39 -0.70 -7.63 11.99
C ARG A 39 -1.50 -6.94 13.08
N ILE A 40 -1.10 -5.72 13.48
CA ILE A 40 -1.81 -4.93 14.48
C ILE A 40 -3.23 -4.58 14.01
N ALA A 41 -3.43 -4.38 12.71
CA ALA A 41 -4.75 -4.14 12.11
C ALA A 41 -5.66 -5.39 12.07
N GLY A 42 -5.18 -6.55 12.55
CA GLY A 42 -5.95 -7.77 12.74
C GLY A 42 -5.87 -8.78 11.60
N PHE A 43 -4.98 -8.58 10.61
CA PHE A 43 -4.81 -9.54 9.52
C PHE A 43 -3.91 -10.71 9.91
N PRO A 44 -4.21 -11.93 9.42
CA PRO A 44 -3.31 -13.07 9.58
C PRO A 44 -2.03 -12.89 8.75
N PRO A 45 -0.92 -13.57 9.08
CA PRO A 45 0.30 -13.52 8.27
C PRO A 45 0.09 -13.92 6.79
N ALA A 46 -0.86 -14.81 6.53
CA ALA A 46 -1.22 -15.26 5.18
C ALA A 46 -1.84 -14.15 4.30
N ALA A 47 -2.31 -13.04 4.89
CA ALA A 47 -2.81 -11.89 4.16
C ALA A 47 -1.70 -11.08 3.46
N ILE A 48 -0.43 -11.30 3.82
CA ILE A 48 0.70 -10.58 3.24
C ILE A 48 1.26 -11.38 2.08
N ARG A 49 1.23 -10.80 0.89
CA ARG A 49 1.81 -11.38 -0.31
C ARG A 49 3.08 -10.65 -0.70
N VAL A 50 4.19 -11.40 -0.71
CA VAL A 50 5.48 -10.88 -1.17
C VAL A 50 5.57 -11.05 -2.67
N VAL A 51 5.54 -9.94 -3.39
CA VAL A 51 5.68 -9.90 -4.85
C VAL A 51 7.18 -9.94 -5.20
N PRO A 52 7.58 -10.73 -6.21
CA PRO A 52 8.93 -10.70 -6.75
C PRO A 52 9.37 -9.30 -7.19
N MET A 53 10.68 -9.08 -7.17
CA MET A 53 11.27 -7.85 -7.68
C MET A 53 11.95 -8.11 -9.03
N ASP A 54 12.02 -7.06 -9.84
CA ASP A 54 12.75 -7.06 -11.12
C ASP A 54 14.28 -7.01 -10.92
N ALA A 55 15.02 -6.96 -12.02
CA ALA A 55 16.48 -6.84 -12.01
C ALA A 55 17.00 -5.54 -11.37
N HIS A 56 16.15 -4.51 -11.25
CA HIS A 56 16.43 -3.24 -10.59
C HIS A 56 16.01 -3.24 -9.12
N ARG A 57 15.62 -4.40 -8.57
CA ARG A 57 15.19 -4.57 -7.17
C ARG A 57 13.93 -3.78 -6.82
N ARG A 58 13.06 -3.57 -7.80
CA ARG A 58 11.76 -2.90 -7.69
C ARG A 58 10.64 -3.92 -7.81
N MET A 59 9.46 -3.64 -7.25
CA MET A 59 8.28 -4.48 -7.46
C MET A 59 8.02 -4.67 -8.95
N ASP A 60 7.88 -5.92 -9.39
CA ASP A 60 7.50 -6.26 -10.76
C ASP A 60 5.97 -6.09 -10.94
N PRO A 61 5.51 -5.15 -11.79
CA PRO A 61 4.08 -4.91 -12.01
C PRO A 61 3.33 -6.10 -12.63
N ASP A 62 4.00 -6.90 -13.47
CA ASP A 62 3.39 -8.08 -14.08
C ASP A 62 3.27 -9.22 -13.07
N ALA A 63 4.28 -9.39 -12.22
CA ALA A 63 4.20 -10.34 -11.11
C ALA A 63 3.10 -9.95 -10.11
N LEU A 64 2.93 -8.65 -9.82
CA LEU A 64 1.82 -8.15 -9.02
C LEU A 64 0.47 -8.51 -9.66
N ARG A 65 0.30 -8.21 -10.95
CA ARG A 65 -0.94 -8.51 -11.69
C ARG A 65 -1.26 -10.01 -11.62
N GLY A 66 -0.27 -10.88 -11.82
CA GLY A 66 -0.41 -12.33 -11.70
C GLY A 66 -0.83 -12.79 -10.30
N ALA A 67 -0.18 -12.25 -9.26
CA ALA A 67 -0.50 -12.58 -7.87
C ALA A 67 -1.94 -12.20 -7.49
N VAL A 68 -2.39 -11.01 -7.92
CA VAL A 68 -3.76 -10.52 -7.69
C VAL A 68 -4.80 -11.42 -8.35
N VAL A 69 -4.58 -11.81 -9.61
CA VAL A 69 -5.48 -12.73 -10.33
C VAL A 69 -5.52 -14.09 -9.65
N ALA A 70 -4.37 -14.63 -9.27
CA ALA A 70 -4.29 -15.90 -8.56
C ALA A 70 -5.06 -15.84 -7.24
N ASP A 71 -4.80 -14.86 -6.37
CA ASP A 71 -5.43 -14.77 -5.06
C ASP A 71 -6.97 -14.63 -5.18
N ARG A 72 -7.47 -13.88 -6.18
CA ARG A 72 -8.91 -13.83 -6.49
C ARG A 72 -9.48 -15.20 -6.83
N SER A 73 -8.78 -15.99 -7.63
CA SER A 73 -9.22 -17.35 -7.99
C SER A 73 -9.30 -18.29 -6.78
N TRP A 74 -8.54 -18.02 -5.73
CA TRP A 74 -8.57 -18.73 -4.44
C TRP A 74 -9.60 -18.15 -3.45
N GLY A 75 -10.45 -17.21 -3.87
CA GLY A 75 -11.47 -16.59 -3.01
C GLY A 75 -10.95 -15.52 -2.05
N GLN A 76 -9.68 -15.11 -2.19
CA GLN A 76 -9.13 -13.99 -1.43
C GLN A 76 -9.63 -12.66 -1.98
N ARG A 77 -9.47 -11.60 -1.20
CA ARG A 77 -9.88 -10.24 -1.55
C ARG A 77 -8.65 -9.31 -1.60
N PRO A 78 -7.92 -9.29 -2.74
CA PRO A 78 -6.86 -8.32 -2.98
C PRO A 78 -7.38 -6.89 -2.78
N PHE A 79 -6.69 -6.08 -2.00
CA PHE A 79 -7.19 -4.74 -1.68
C PHE A 79 -6.15 -3.63 -1.61
N CYS A 80 -4.88 -3.94 -1.39
CA CYS A 80 -3.86 -2.91 -1.21
C CYS A 80 -2.51 -3.37 -1.76
N VAL A 81 -1.83 -2.48 -2.48
CA VAL A 81 -0.43 -2.62 -2.87
C VAL A 81 0.37 -1.52 -2.18
N VAL A 82 1.52 -1.88 -1.61
CA VAL A 82 2.45 -0.94 -0.97
C VAL A 82 3.68 -0.78 -1.85
N ALA A 83 3.78 0.37 -2.50
CA ALA A 83 4.96 0.78 -3.25
C ALA A 83 5.95 1.48 -2.32
N THR A 84 7.24 1.23 -2.51
CA THR A 84 8.33 1.88 -1.76
C THR A 84 8.88 3.05 -2.58
N ALA A 85 8.90 4.24 -1.99
CA ALA A 85 9.49 5.44 -2.57
C ALA A 85 10.81 5.82 -1.90
N GLY A 86 11.83 6.13 -2.70
CA GLY A 86 13.17 6.52 -2.26
C GLY A 86 14.16 6.71 -3.41
N THR A 87 15.27 7.39 -3.17
CA THR A 87 16.28 7.72 -4.20
C THR A 87 17.04 6.52 -4.78
N ALA A 88 17.13 5.41 -4.07
CA ALA A 88 17.73 4.16 -4.55
C ALA A 88 16.67 3.05 -4.57
N ASP A 89 16.46 2.45 -5.74
CA ASP A 89 15.53 1.32 -5.96
C ASP A 89 14.05 1.61 -5.66
N ALA A 90 13.57 2.84 -5.93
CA ALA A 90 12.13 3.15 -5.89
C ALA A 90 11.33 2.25 -6.85
N ASP A 91 10.16 1.83 -6.39
CA ASP A 91 9.22 1.08 -7.20
C ASP A 91 8.68 1.95 -8.36
N PRO A 92 8.29 1.34 -9.51
CA PRO A 92 7.70 2.07 -10.64
C PRO A 92 6.26 2.48 -10.32
N ILE A 93 6.09 3.53 -9.52
CA ILE A 93 4.77 4.00 -9.06
C ILE A 93 3.77 4.22 -10.20
N PRO A 94 4.12 4.80 -11.37
CA PRO A 94 3.18 4.94 -12.47
C PRO A 94 2.59 3.60 -12.95
N ASP A 95 3.45 2.59 -13.13
CA ASP A 95 3.03 1.26 -13.60
C ASP A 95 2.23 0.52 -12.52
N LEU A 96 2.65 0.64 -11.25
CA LEU A 96 1.88 0.08 -10.13
C LEU A 96 0.52 0.76 -9.96
N ALA A 97 0.43 2.06 -10.25
CA ALA A 97 -0.83 2.78 -10.23
C ALA A 97 -1.77 2.35 -11.36
N ASP A 98 -1.23 1.97 -12.53
CA ASP A 98 -2.03 1.35 -13.59
C ASP A 98 -2.58 0.01 -13.15
N VAL A 99 -1.74 -0.87 -12.58
CA VAL A 99 -2.18 -2.16 -12.01
C VAL A 99 -3.22 -1.95 -10.91
N ALA A 100 -2.99 -1.00 -9.99
CA ALA A 100 -3.91 -0.72 -8.89
C ALA A 100 -5.28 -0.25 -9.40
N ALA A 101 -5.31 0.63 -10.41
CA ALA A 101 -6.56 1.09 -11.02
C ALA A 101 -7.30 -0.05 -11.74
N GLU A 102 -6.58 -0.81 -12.60
CA GLU A 102 -7.14 -1.96 -13.32
C GLU A 102 -7.72 -3.01 -12.38
N GLN A 103 -6.99 -3.30 -11.30
CA GLN A 103 -7.32 -4.34 -10.34
C GLN A 103 -8.13 -3.82 -9.15
N ARG A 104 -8.54 -2.55 -9.10
CA ARG A 104 -9.28 -1.96 -7.96
C ARG A 104 -8.58 -2.22 -6.62
N LEU A 105 -7.29 -1.90 -6.55
CA LEU A 105 -6.50 -1.94 -5.33
C LEU A 105 -6.28 -0.52 -4.83
N TRP A 106 -6.16 -0.38 -3.52
CA TRP A 106 -5.62 0.81 -2.88
C TRP A 106 -4.12 0.88 -3.15
N LEU A 107 -3.62 1.98 -3.68
CA LEU A 107 -2.19 2.25 -3.83
C LEU A 107 -1.69 3.06 -2.63
N HIS A 108 -0.90 2.42 -1.78
CA HIS A 108 -0.16 3.10 -0.72
C HIS A 108 1.30 3.29 -1.14
N VAL A 109 1.82 4.51 -1.03
CA VAL A 109 3.24 4.81 -1.24
C VAL A 109 3.92 5.04 0.11
N ASP A 110 4.88 4.20 0.44
CA ASP A 110 5.72 4.34 1.63
C ASP A 110 7.02 5.07 1.26
N ALA A 111 7.05 6.38 1.50
CA ALA A 111 8.18 7.25 1.21
C ALA A 111 9.08 7.46 2.43
N TYR A 112 10.39 7.54 2.20
CA TYR A 112 11.36 7.81 3.26
C TYR A 112 11.53 9.30 3.55
N ASP A 113 11.37 10.18 2.57
CA ASP A 113 11.49 11.64 2.75
C ASP A 113 10.29 12.38 2.13
N SER A 114 9.60 13.16 2.97
CA SER A 114 8.49 14.05 2.57
C SER A 114 8.81 15.06 1.47
N ARG A 115 10.09 15.35 1.21
CA ARG A 115 10.53 16.25 0.13
C ARG A 115 10.62 15.54 -1.22
N GLU A 116 10.69 14.22 -1.24
CA GLU A 116 10.72 13.46 -2.48
C GLU A 116 9.30 13.35 -3.06
N ARG A 117 9.13 13.78 -4.31
CA ARG A 117 7.92 13.60 -5.11
C ARG A 117 8.23 12.70 -6.31
N PRO A 118 8.28 11.38 -6.12
CA PRO A 118 8.51 10.47 -7.23
C PRO A 118 7.36 10.57 -8.24
N PRO A 119 7.63 10.37 -9.54
CA PRO A 119 6.59 10.38 -10.57
C PRO A 119 5.46 9.41 -10.24
N GLY A 120 4.20 9.83 -10.43
CA GLY A 120 3.03 8.99 -10.18
C GLY A 120 2.52 9.00 -8.73
N ILE A 121 3.23 9.63 -7.79
CA ILE A 121 2.80 9.68 -6.37
C ILE A 121 1.44 10.35 -6.18
N GLU A 122 1.07 11.28 -7.07
CA GLU A 122 -0.25 11.93 -7.08
C GLU A 122 -1.41 10.97 -7.37
N ARG A 123 -1.10 9.77 -7.89
CA ARG A 123 -2.08 8.69 -8.12
C ARG A 123 -2.24 7.77 -6.92
N ALA A 124 -1.41 7.91 -5.89
CA ALA A 124 -1.54 7.14 -4.66
C ALA A 124 -2.77 7.56 -3.87
N ASP A 125 -3.44 6.59 -3.26
CA ASP A 125 -4.58 6.83 -2.38
C ASP A 125 -4.10 7.26 -0.99
N SER A 126 -2.92 6.78 -0.57
CA SER A 126 -2.24 7.30 0.62
C SER A 126 -0.72 7.28 0.51
N VAL A 127 -0.09 8.23 1.19
CA VAL A 127 1.37 8.36 1.26
C VAL A 127 1.80 8.45 2.72
N THR A 128 2.78 7.64 3.12
CA THR A 128 3.53 7.89 4.36
C THR A 128 4.87 8.51 4.03
N ALA A 129 5.29 9.48 4.82
CA ALA A 129 6.61 10.09 4.70
C ALA A 129 7.16 10.48 6.07
N ASP A 130 8.47 10.34 6.24
CA ASP A 130 9.15 10.89 7.42
C ASP A 130 9.43 12.38 7.19
N THR A 131 9.11 13.19 8.19
CA THR A 131 9.41 14.63 8.18
C THR A 131 10.80 14.89 8.78
N PRO A 132 11.40 16.07 8.54
CA PRO A 132 12.70 16.42 9.12
C PRO A 132 12.75 16.39 10.66
N SER A 133 11.61 16.46 11.35
CA SER A 133 11.52 16.34 12.80
C SER A 133 11.45 14.88 13.28
N GLY A 134 11.48 13.90 12.37
CA GLY A 134 11.32 12.47 12.67
C GLY A 134 9.86 12.04 12.88
N ALA A 135 8.88 12.93 12.70
CA ALA A 135 7.48 12.57 12.75
C ALA A 135 7.04 11.94 11.42
N GLY A 136 6.45 10.76 11.47
CA GLY A 136 5.80 10.14 10.31
C GLY A 136 4.44 10.77 10.03
N VAL A 137 4.23 11.25 8.80
CA VAL A 137 2.98 11.85 8.34
C VAL A 137 2.26 10.89 7.41
N LEU A 138 0.92 10.88 7.49
CA LEU A 138 0.05 10.21 6.53
C LEU A 138 -0.71 11.27 5.75
N MET A 139 -0.65 11.20 4.43
CA MET A 139 -1.52 11.94 3.52
C MET A 139 -2.46 10.95 2.85
N VAL A 140 -3.76 11.25 2.82
CA VAL A 140 -4.77 10.46 2.12
C VAL A 140 -5.40 11.35 1.07
N ARG A 141 -5.58 10.82 -0.14
CA ARG A 141 -6.16 11.58 -1.24
C ARG A 141 -7.60 12.02 -0.90
N GLU A 142 -7.95 13.23 -1.34
CA GLU A 142 -9.30 13.75 -1.16
C GLU A 142 -10.31 12.94 -2.00
N GLY A 143 -11.43 12.53 -1.39
CA GLY A 143 -12.48 11.73 -2.05
C GLY A 143 -12.28 10.21 -2.01
N THR A 144 -11.13 9.70 -1.60
CA THR A 144 -11.00 8.29 -1.18
C THR A 144 -11.57 8.16 0.23
N ALA A 145 -12.66 7.42 0.36
CA ALA A 145 -13.49 7.33 1.55
C ALA A 145 -12.69 6.97 2.83
N LEU A 146 -12.21 7.98 3.54
CA LEU A 146 -12.18 7.91 4.99
C LEU A 146 -13.63 8.08 5.43
N PRO A 147 -14.19 7.17 6.25
CA PRO A 147 -15.43 7.48 6.96
C PRO A 147 -15.27 8.84 7.62
N ASP A 148 -16.33 9.66 7.64
CA ASP A 148 -16.39 11.06 8.13
C ASP A 148 -15.75 11.34 9.51
N PHE A 149 -15.34 10.29 10.23
CA PHE A 149 -14.74 10.32 11.54
C PHE A 149 -13.30 10.89 11.58
N ILE A 150 -12.53 10.88 10.49
CA ILE A 150 -11.12 11.35 10.50
C ILE A 150 -10.98 12.82 10.02
N ALA A 151 -11.96 13.37 9.29
CA ALA A 151 -11.89 14.71 8.73
C ALA A 151 -12.27 15.85 9.71
N ARG A 152 -12.61 15.52 10.97
CA ARG A 152 -12.94 16.49 12.02
C ARG A 152 -11.98 16.33 13.20
N GLY A 153 -10.78 16.88 13.06
CA GLY A 153 -9.77 16.99 14.12
C GLY A 153 -8.99 18.27 13.94
#